data_AF-A0A7C4U6S1-F1
#
_entry.id   AF-A0A7C4U6S1-F1
#
_cell.length_a   1.000
_cell.length_b   1.000
_cell.length_c   1.000
_cell.angle_alpha   90.00
_cell.angle_beta   90.00
_cell.angle_gamma   90.00
#
_symmetry.space_group_name_H-M   'P 1'
#
loop_
_entity.id
_entity.type
_entity.pdbx_description
1 polymer ?
#
loop_
_entity_poly.entity_id
_entity_poly.type
_entity_poly.pdbx_seq_one_letter_code
_entity_poly.pdbx_strand_id
1 'polypeptide(L)'
;MKKISILICFFIVISLNATEEAFPFYTRISITNGNAKTNNVFSLTHSLISDTTLPMTLVIYEIPKGIEFISGKLIDTIFPYQNDSFHLTANLKITQPGAYCITVHTIIDPKDTISLSQHFTHDLYIISDTDTVIYSETPDTNRYYNIFPDTVIGEEPLSIPSVLSSSTISGQIRYYNQITHTYEPLSNNLVEIVTLDGRGYHSTYTDENGNYSITGTQGKYYLIIPAKNVAGEVHPFWKVKITTFPWPPYMDVDFKCSPQTYFLWISQINLYSNLTLNVDFTGGRADIAGILWQIKKSKEWMLSHTGRTLDYVEVAYPPKAEVYVRYLPGYPFILVYIYDLTGTGGSFYANFSKVEEVKLDLQGPLYWGIGLSYRHPHQIVINEGHIWLNDFSVISHEWSHGFMVSTLGNKLPYGWGYAEHW
;
A
#
# COMPACT_ATOMS: atom_id res chain seq x y z
N MET A 1 22.44 12.15 -67.03
CA MET A 1 23.12 11.09 -66.24
C MET A 1 22.90 11.38 -64.76
N LYS A 2 22.31 10.41 -64.03
CA LYS A 2 22.58 10.00 -62.64
C LYS A 2 23.04 11.12 -61.68
N LYS A 3 22.39 11.41 -60.55
CA LYS A 3 21.99 10.45 -59.51
C LYS A 3 20.86 11.01 -58.64
N ILE A 4 19.87 10.13 -58.41
CA ILE A 4 18.99 10.11 -57.26
C ILE A 4 19.85 9.88 -56.01
N SER A 5 19.73 10.75 -55.02
CA SER A 5 20.11 10.46 -53.64
C SER A 5 18.96 10.90 -52.75
N ILE A 6 17.97 10.02 -52.68
CA ILE A 6 16.97 9.98 -51.63
C ILE A 6 17.75 9.68 -50.34
N LEU A 7 17.93 10.69 -49.51
CA LEU A 7 18.39 10.52 -48.12
C LEU A 7 17.16 10.10 -47.31
N ILE A 8 16.89 8.80 -47.27
CA ILE A 8 16.01 8.21 -46.27
C ILE A 8 16.74 8.36 -44.94
N CYS A 9 16.37 9.40 -44.18
CA CYS A 9 16.61 9.41 -42.75
C CYS A 9 15.71 8.35 -42.14
N PHE A 10 16.25 7.13 -42.00
CA PHE A 10 15.75 6.13 -41.08
C PHE A 10 15.91 6.71 -39.67
N PHE A 11 14.90 7.45 -39.20
CA PHE A 11 14.67 7.57 -37.76
C PHE A 11 14.22 6.19 -37.30
N ILE A 12 15.18 5.33 -36.96
CA ILE A 12 14.91 4.27 -36.01
C ILE A 12 14.64 5.00 -34.71
N VAL A 13 13.36 5.24 -34.42
CA VAL A 13 12.88 5.50 -33.06
C VAL A 13 13.14 4.21 -32.31
N ILE A 14 14.36 4.06 -31.77
CA ILE A 14 14.57 3.17 -30.66
C ILE A 14 13.85 3.88 -29.52
N SER A 15 12.61 3.48 -29.26
CA SER A 15 12.00 3.71 -27.95
C SER A 15 12.81 2.91 -26.94
N LEU A 16 13.95 3.45 -26.53
CA LEU A 16 14.54 3.11 -25.25
C LEU A 16 13.51 3.59 -24.24
N ASN A 17 12.68 2.66 -23.76
CA ASN A 17 11.97 2.82 -22.51
C ASN A 17 13.06 3.01 -21.45
N ALA A 18 13.47 4.26 -21.22
CA ALA A 18 14.31 4.63 -20.10
C ALA A 18 13.43 4.52 -18.85
N THR A 19 13.48 3.37 -18.21
CA THR A 19 12.85 3.06 -16.92
C THR A 19 13.89 3.00 -15.80
N GLU A 20 15.07 3.58 -16.00
CA GLU A 20 16.13 3.55 -15.00
C GLU A 20 15.98 4.74 -14.07
N GLU A 21 15.27 4.49 -12.97
CA GLU A 21 15.27 5.36 -11.80
C GLU A 21 16.71 5.68 -11.42
N ALA A 22 17.12 6.95 -11.52
CA ALA A 22 18.47 7.36 -11.16
C ALA A 22 18.63 7.46 -9.63
N PHE A 23 18.77 6.29 -9.01
CA PHE A 23 19.30 6.15 -7.67
C PHE A 23 20.76 6.65 -7.65
N PRO A 24 21.27 7.23 -6.55
CA PRO A 24 22.70 7.56 -6.45
C PRO A 24 23.58 6.30 -6.26
N PHE A 25 22.99 5.12 -6.43
CA PHE A 25 23.59 3.81 -6.35
C PHE A 25 22.74 2.81 -7.12
N TYR A 26 23.37 1.84 -7.77
CA TYR A 26 22.67 0.65 -8.23
C TYR A 26 22.43 -0.28 -7.03
N THR A 27 21.21 -0.78 -6.87
CA THR A 27 20.88 -1.79 -5.85
C THR A 27 20.25 -3.04 -6.45
N ARG A 28 20.56 -4.20 -5.87
CA ARG A 28 19.91 -5.46 -6.17
C ARG A 28 19.80 -6.33 -4.92
N ILE A 29 18.64 -6.94 -4.72
CA ILE A 29 18.47 -8.02 -3.75
C ILE A 29 18.48 -9.35 -4.50
N SER A 30 19.24 -10.33 -4.01
CA SER A 30 19.24 -11.67 -4.62
C SER A 30 19.52 -12.75 -3.58
N ILE A 31 19.02 -13.95 -3.87
CA ILE A 31 19.39 -15.14 -3.09
C ILE A 31 20.66 -15.72 -3.70
N THR A 32 21.75 -15.71 -2.92
CA THR A 32 23.09 -16.06 -3.39
C THR A 32 23.50 -17.48 -3.02
N ASN A 33 22.87 -18.07 -2.01
CA ASN A 33 23.10 -19.45 -1.59
C ASN A 33 21.83 -20.07 -0.99
N GLY A 34 21.72 -21.39 -1.07
CA GLY A 34 20.56 -22.15 -0.61
C GLY A 34 19.33 -21.93 -1.48
N ASN A 35 18.16 -22.23 -0.92
CA ASN A 35 16.87 -21.88 -1.51
C ASN A 35 15.90 -21.53 -0.39
N ALA A 36 15.07 -20.53 -0.62
CA ALA A 36 14.05 -20.12 0.32
C ALA A 36 12.81 -21.02 0.24
N LYS A 37 13.00 -22.36 0.30
CA LYS A 37 11.90 -23.29 0.59
C LYS A 37 11.65 -23.34 2.08
N THR A 38 10.47 -23.82 2.46
CA THR A 38 10.11 -23.99 3.88
C THR A 38 11.13 -24.88 4.59
N ASN A 39 11.59 -24.43 5.76
CA ASN A 39 12.62 -25.01 6.61
C ASN A 39 14.05 -25.01 6.06
N ASN A 40 14.30 -24.47 4.88
CA ASN A 40 15.64 -24.35 4.33
C ASN A 40 16.27 -23.00 4.69
N VAL A 41 17.59 -23.03 4.93
CA VAL A 41 18.39 -21.82 5.11
C VAL A 41 18.83 -21.31 3.74
N PHE A 42 18.73 -20.00 3.54
CA PHE A 42 19.19 -19.31 2.34
C PHE A 42 19.93 -18.03 2.70
N SER A 43 20.85 -17.61 1.83
CA SER A 43 21.58 -16.35 1.96
C SER A 43 20.92 -15.31 1.07
N LEU A 44 20.39 -14.26 1.69
CA LEU A 44 19.89 -13.07 1.03
C LEU A 44 21.02 -12.03 0.99
N THR A 45 21.40 -11.59 -0.20
CA THR A 45 22.44 -10.58 -0.40
C THR A 45 21.85 -9.35 -1.08
N HIS A 46 21.93 -8.23 -0.39
CA HIS A 46 21.72 -6.89 -0.91
C HIS A 46 23.07 -6.38 -1.42
N SER A 47 23.15 -6.14 -2.72
CA SER A 47 24.31 -5.55 -3.38
C SER A 47 24.01 -4.10 -3.68
N LEU A 48 24.90 -3.20 -3.26
CA LEU A 48 24.81 -1.77 -3.51
C LEU A 48 26.11 -1.33 -4.18
N ILE A 49 26.02 -0.70 -5.34
CA ILE A 49 27.15 -0.07 -6.04
C ILE A 49 26.89 1.42 -6.08
N SER A 50 27.75 2.21 -5.44
CA SER A 50 27.51 3.65 -5.32
C SER A 50 27.95 4.39 -6.59
N ASP A 51 27.10 5.20 -7.20
CA ASP A 51 27.46 5.96 -8.41
C ASP A 51 28.19 7.27 -8.06
N THR A 52 28.09 7.69 -6.80
CA THR A 52 28.75 8.86 -6.22
C THR A 52 29.23 8.55 -4.80
N THR A 53 30.06 9.41 -4.22
CA THR A 53 30.36 9.34 -2.79
C THR A 53 29.10 9.72 -1.99
N LEU A 54 28.73 8.87 -1.05
CA LEU A 54 27.56 9.03 -0.18
C LEU A 54 28.00 9.30 1.26
N PRO A 55 27.22 10.08 2.03
CA PRO A 55 27.42 10.18 3.47
C PRO A 55 27.09 8.84 4.15
N MET A 56 27.16 8.82 5.48
CA MET A 56 26.82 7.66 6.30
C MET A 56 25.49 7.05 5.82
N THR A 57 25.52 5.84 5.30
CA THR A 57 24.33 5.18 4.72
C THR A 57 23.98 3.96 5.56
N LEU A 58 22.76 3.93 6.07
CA LEU A 58 22.20 2.86 6.89
C LEU A 58 21.40 1.92 6.00
N VAL A 59 21.73 0.63 6.02
CA VAL A 59 20.99 -0.42 5.33
C VAL A 59 20.25 -1.25 6.37
N ILE A 60 18.95 -1.48 6.18
CA ILE A 60 18.09 -2.22 7.10
C ILE A 60 17.29 -3.25 6.30
N TYR A 61 17.37 -4.51 6.70
CA TYR A 61 16.43 -5.56 6.27
C TYR A 61 15.18 -5.53 7.15
N GLU A 62 14.03 -5.29 6.54
CA GLU A 62 12.73 -5.59 7.13
C GLU A 62 12.38 -7.05 6.84
N ILE A 63 12.60 -7.91 7.83
CA ILE A 63 12.29 -9.33 7.74
C ILE A 63 10.87 -9.55 8.26
N PRO A 64 9.94 -10.05 7.43
CA PRO A 64 8.59 -10.31 7.89
C PRO A 64 8.58 -11.45 8.92
N LYS A 65 7.49 -11.55 9.68
CA LYS A 65 7.22 -12.74 10.53
C LYS A 65 7.30 -14.02 9.65
N GLY A 66 7.47 -15.19 10.27
CA GLY A 66 7.62 -16.45 9.52
C GLY A 66 8.92 -16.63 8.74
N ILE A 67 9.83 -15.65 8.80
CA ILE A 67 11.23 -15.79 8.38
C ILE A 67 12.11 -15.59 9.61
N GLU A 68 12.90 -16.61 9.93
CA GLU A 68 13.87 -16.61 11.02
C GLU A 68 15.22 -16.07 10.53
N PHE A 69 15.81 -15.14 11.28
CA PHE A 69 17.18 -14.70 11.05
C PHE A 69 18.16 -15.67 11.71
N ILE A 70 19.07 -16.24 10.93
CA ILE A 70 20.04 -17.25 11.39
C ILE A 70 21.40 -16.61 11.71
N SER A 71 21.93 -15.80 10.80
CA SER A 71 23.24 -15.13 10.98
C SER A 71 23.48 -14.05 9.92
N GLY A 72 24.53 -13.24 10.12
CA GLY A 72 24.89 -12.14 9.20
C GLY A 72 24.57 -10.78 9.81
N LYS A 73 24.16 -9.82 8.99
CA LYS A 73 23.76 -8.48 9.44
C LYS A 73 22.41 -8.09 8.85
N LEU A 74 21.46 -7.75 9.70
CA LEU A 74 20.17 -7.15 9.29
C LEU A 74 20.24 -5.63 9.21
N ILE A 75 21.18 -5.02 9.93
CA ILE A 75 21.42 -3.59 9.96
C ILE A 75 22.91 -3.36 9.78
N ASP A 76 23.29 -2.48 8.87
CA ASP A 76 24.69 -2.07 8.73
C ASP A 76 24.81 -0.60 8.36
N THR A 77 25.92 0.01 8.74
CA THR A 77 26.24 1.38 8.38
C THR A 77 27.48 1.37 7.48
N ILE A 78 27.33 1.89 6.27
CA ILE A 78 28.38 1.97 5.26
C ILE A 78 28.71 3.43 4.94
N PHE A 79 29.89 3.66 4.41
CA PHE A 79 30.37 4.97 3.96
C PHE A 79 30.83 4.85 2.50
N PRO A 80 29.90 4.81 1.54
CA PRO A 80 30.21 4.54 0.15
C PRO A 80 31.02 5.66 -0.49
N TYR A 81 32.17 5.32 -1.08
CA TYR A 81 32.80 6.18 -2.08
C TYR A 81 32.24 5.85 -3.47
N GLN A 82 32.44 6.78 -4.41
CA GLN A 82 32.06 6.55 -5.80
C GLN A 82 32.68 5.25 -6.34
N ASN A 83 31.83 4.40 -6.94
CA ASN A 83 32.08 3.06 -7.48
C ASN A 83 32.40 1.97 -6.45
N ASP A 84 32.27 2.23 -5.15
CA ASP A 84 32.38 1.17 -4.14
C ASP A 84 31.21 0.18 -4.28
N SER A 85 31.52 -1.11 -4.10
CA SER A 85 30.52 -2.19 -4.06
C SER A 85 30.43 -2.75 -2.65
N PHE A 86 29.22 -2.75 -2.11
CA PHE A 86 28.89 -3.29 -0.79
C PHE A 86 27.97 -4.49 -0.94
N HIS A 87 28.24 -5.53 -0.18
CA HIS A 87 27.40 -6.71 -0.11
C HIS A 87 27.01 -6.95 1.34
N LEU A 88 25.73 -6.76 1.64
CA LEU A 88 25.18 -7.08 2.94
C LEU A 88 24.44 -8.40 2.85
N THR A 89 24.94 -9.42 3.54
CA THR A 89 24.34 -10.76 3.53
C THR A 89 23.67 -11.08 4.86
N ALA A 90 22.44 -11.58 4.79
CA ALA A 90 21.71 -12.17 5.89
C ALA A 90 21.36 -13.63 5.53
N ASN A 91 21.68 -14.55 6.43
CA ASN A 91 21.23 -15.93 6.34
C ASN A 91 19.88 -16.04 7.04
N LEU A 92 18.88 -16.47 6.29
CA LEU A 92 17.48 -16.50 6.70
C LEU A 92 16.93 -17.91 6.53
N LYS A 93 15.85 -18.23 7.25
CA LYS A 93 15.13 -19.49 7.13
C LYS A 93 13.63 -19.23 7.13
N ILE A 94 12.92 -19.70 6.10
CA ILE A 94 11.47 -19.64 6.08
C ILE A 94 10.93 -20.75 6.99
N THR A 95 10.11 -20.41 7.99
CA THR A 95 9.65 -21.38 9.00
C THR A 95 8.35 -22.08 8.63
N GLN A 96 7.58 -21.53 7.68
CA GLN A 96 6.30 -22.08 7.23
C GLN A 96 6.06 -21.79 5.74
N PRO A 97 5.21 -22.55 5.04
CA PRO A 97 4.80 -22.20 3.68
C PRO A 97 4.08 -20.85 3.68
N GLY A 98 4.27 -20.05 2.63
CA GLY A 98 3.65 -18.74 2.53
C GLY A 98 4.17 -17.85 1.41
N ALA A 99 3.56 -16.68 1.31
CA ALA A 99 4.00 -15.58 0.46
C ALA A 99 4.63 -14.47 1.29
N TYR A 100 5.87 -14.12 0.97
CA TYR A 100 6.70 -13.20 1.72
C TYR A 100 7.16 -12.04 0.85
N CYS A 101 7.26 -10.85 1.44
CA CYS A 101 7.93 -9.68 0.90
C CYS A 101 8.99 -9.24 1.90
N ILE A 102 10.26 -9.34 1.51
CA ILE A 102 11.37 -8.81 2.28
C ILE A 102 11.71 -7.44 1.69
N THR A 103 11.71 -6.41 2.53
CA THR A 103 12.06 -5.05 2.12
C THR A 103 13.47 -4.74 2.61
N VAL A 104 14.33 -4.20 1.75
CA VAL A 104 15.59 -3.58 2.18
C VAL A 104 15.45 -2.08 2.08
N HIS A 105 15.64 -1.42 3.20
CA HIS A 105 15.73 0.03 3.29
C HIS A 105 17.19 0.45 3.17
N THR A 106 17.46 1.43 2.31
CA THR A 106 18.74 2.15 2.24
C THR A 106 18.47 3.59 2.61
N ILE A 107 19.00 4.04 3.75
CA ILE A 107 18.79 5.36 4.33
C ILE A 107 20.12 6.12 4.32
N ILE A 108 20.28 7.05 3.38
CA ILE A 108 21.44 7.93 3.27
C ILE A 108 21.35 9.02 4.35
N ASP A 109 22.42 9.26 5.09
CA ASP A 109 22.50 10.22 6.19
C ASP A 109 21.30 10.17 7.15
N PRO A 110 21.09 9.07 7.90
CA PRO A 110 19.91 8.91 8.75
C PRO A 110 19.81 9.94 9.90
N LYS A 111 20.83 10.81 10.08
CA LYS A 111 20.76 11.95 11.01
C LYS A 111 20.12 13.18 10.36
N ASP A 112 20.13 13.25 9.05
CA ASP A 112 19.45 14.28 8.27
C ASP A 112 17.97 13.92 8.14
N THR A 113 17.19 14.34 9.14
CA THR A 113 15.74 14.10 9.16
C THR A 113 14.96 15.03 8.24
N ILE A 114 15.66 15.85 7.44
CA ILE A 114 15.06 16.94 6.65
C ILE A 114 15.21 16.69 5.15
N SER A 115 16.07 15.75 4.76
CA SER A 115 16.30 15.38 3.37
C SER A 115 15.43 14.22 2.90
N LEU A 116 15.07 14.34 1.63
CA LEU A 116 13.83 13.82 1.08
C LEU A 116 14.07 12.73 0.03
N SER A 117 15.33 12.59 -0.37
CA SER A 117 15.85 11.59 -1.31
C SER A 117 16.90 10.72 -0.62
N GLN A 118 16.59 10.30 0.61
CA GLN A 118 17.53 9.56 1.45
C GLN A 118 17.07 8.16 1.75
N HIS A 119 15.76 7.89 1.71
CA HIS A 119 15.20 6.58 2.02
C HIS A 119 14.73 5.87 0.74
N PHE A 120 15.42 4.80 0.39
CA PHE A 120 15.11 3.96 -0.74
C PHE A 120 14.70 2.58 -0.25
N THR A 121 13.76 1.94 -0.96
CA THR A 121 13.28 0.60 -0.64
C THR A 121 13.41 -0.29 -1.86
N HIS A 122 13.91 -1.51 -1.66
CA HIS A 122 13.91 -2.55 -2.68
C HIS A 122 13.23 -3.79 -2.09
N ASP A 123 12.32 -4.40 -2.85
CA ASP A 123 11.50 -5.50 -2.38
C ASP A 123 11.93 -6.81 -3.05
N LEU A 124 11.93 -7.91 -2.31
CA LEU A 124 11.99 -9.26 -2.86
C LEU A 124 10.75 -10.05 -2.43
N TYR A 125 9.99 -10.49 -3.44
CA TYR A 125 8.81 -11.33 -3.26
C TYR A 125 9.20 -12.80 -3.37
N ILE A 126 8.82 -13.60 -2.36
CA ILE A 126 9.11 -15.03 -2.28
C ILE A 126 7.80 -15.78 -2.07
N ILE A 127 7.51 -16.77 -2.91
CA ILE A 127 6.45 -17.76 -2.67
C ILE A 127 7.15 -19.05 -2.30
N SER A 128 7.02 -19.47 -1.04
CA SER A 128 7.73 -20.61 -0.47
C SER A 128 6.76 -21.71 -0.10
N ASP A 129 7.08 -22.93 -0.53
CA ASP A 129 6.43 -24.16 -0.12
C ASP A 129 7.51 -25.19 0.31
N THR A 130 7.10 -26.37 0.77
CA THR A 130 8.00 -27.48 1.07
C THR A 130 8.80 -27.91 -0.15
N ASP A 131 8.13 -27.95 -1.31
CA ASP A 131 8.70 -28.52 -2.53
C ASP A 131 9.09 -27.48 -3.57
N THR A 132 8.44 -26.31 -3.55
CA THR A 132 8.58 -25.29 -4.58
C THR A 132 8.94 -23.93 -4.00
N VAL A 133 9.60 -23.11 -4.81
CA VAL A 133 9.89 -21.72 -4.46
C VAL A 133 9.90 -20.86 -5.73
N ILE A 134 9.34 -19.65 -5.65
CA ILE A 134 9.31 -18.67 -6.72
C ILE A 134 9.81 -17.33 -6.17
N TYR A 135 10.63 -16.63 -6.96
CA TYR A 135 11.17 -15.30 -6.65
C TYR A 135 10.68 -14.28 -7.67
N SER A 136 10.43 -13.06 -7.23
CA SER A 136 10.07 -11.94 -8.10
C SER A 136 10.49 -10.62 -7.45
N GLU A 137 10.85 -9.63 -8.27
CA GLU A 137 11.08 -8.23 -7.85
C GLU A 137 9.79 -7.41 -7.95
N THR A 138 8.75 -7.95 -8.60
CA THR A 138 7.41 -7.35 -8.69
C THR A 138 6.37 -8.18 -7.95
N PRO A 139 5.41 -7.56 -7.24
CA PRO A 139 4.34 -8.29 -6.57
C PRO A 139 3.40 -8.97 -7.56
N ASP A 140 2.89 -10.15 -7.20
CA ASP A 140 1.69 -10.75 -7.82
C ASP A 140 0.46 -10.00 -7.30
N THR A 141 -0.26 -9.29 -8.18
CA THR A 141 -1.38 -8.44 -7.79
C THR A 141 -2.58 -9.21 -7.23
N ASN A 142 -2.63 -10.53 -7.42
CA ASN A 142 -3.72 -11.39 -6.94
C ASN A 142 -3.36 -12.13 -5.65
N ARG A 143 -2.28 -11.71 -4.99
CA ARG A 143 -1.72 -12.39 -3.83
C ARG A 143 -1.46 -11.41 -2.70
N TYR A 144 -1.84 -11.83 -1.51
CA TYR A 144 -1.44 -11.18 -0.28
C TYR A 144 -0.07 -11.70 0.17
N TYR A 145 0.77 -10.79 0.63
CA TYR A 145 2.11 -11.10 1.13
C TYR A 145 2.18 -10.80 2.63
N ASN A 146 3.12 -11.47 3.30
CA ASN A 146 3.40 -11.28 4.72
C ASN A 146 2.17 -11.53 5.62
N ILE A 147 1.35 -12.52 5.26
CA ILE A 147 0.22 -12.96 6.10
C ILE A 147 0.74 -13.79 7.27
N PHE A 148 0.53 -13.27 8.49
CA PHE A 148 0.83 -14.00 9.73
C PHE A 148 -0.33 -13.90 10.69
N PRO A 149 -1.20 -14.91 10.73
CA PRO A 149 -2.31 -14.91 11.66
C PRO A 149 -1.84 -15.11 13.09
N ASP A 150 -2.43 -14.35 14.02
CA ASP A 150 -2.14 -14.50 15.45
C ASP A 150 -2.89 -15.69 16.08
N THR A 151 -3.88 -16.24 15.37
CA THR A 151 -4.76 -17.31 15.85
C THR A 151 -4.98 -18.38 14.79
N VAL A 152 -5.21 -19.61 15.24
CA VAL A 152 -5.67 -20.73 14.41
C VAL A 152 -7.02 -21.17 14.93
N ILE A 153 -8.01 -21.28 14.05
CA ILE A 153 -9.40 -21.60 14.38
C ILE A 153 -9.81 -22.89 13.68
N GLY A 154 -10.57 -23.73 14.40
CA GLY A 154 -10.99 -25.04 13.90
C GLY A 154 -9.94 -26.13 14.16
N GLU A 155 -10.41 -27.36 14.20
CA GLU A 155 -9.56 -28.53 14.44
C GLU A 155 -9.13 -29.16 13.12
N GLU A 156 -7.85 -29.49 13.02
CA GLU A 156 -7.36 -30.37 11.96
C GLU A 156 -7.62 -31.82 12.36
N PRO A 157 -8.27 -32.63 11.50
CA PRO A 157 -8.52 -34.03 11.81
C PRO A 157 -7.20 -34.80 11.87
N LEU A 158 -7.16 -35.85 12.71
CA LEU A 158 -5.98 -36.73 12.84
C LEU A 158 -5.58 -37.40 11.51
N SER A 159 -6.54 -37.58 10.60
CA SER A 159 -6.31 -38.03 9.24
C SER A 159 -7.09 -37.16 8.26
N ILE A 160 -6.39 -36.66 7.24
CA ILE A 160 -7.01 -35.90 6.17
C ILE A 160 -7.75 -36.90 5.25
N PRO A 161 -9.06 -36.70 5.00
CA PRO A 161 -9.81 -37.56 4.10
C PRO A 161 -9.21 -37.57 2.69
N SER A 162 -9.20 -38.72 2.02
CA SER A 162 -8.73 -38.84 0.65
C SER A 162 -9.60 -38.09 -0.37
N VAL A 163 -10.86 -37.83 0.00
CA VAL A 163 -11.80 -37.00 -0.77
C VAL A 163 -12.21 -35.84 0.11
N LEU A 164 -11.80 -34.63 -0.28
CA LEU A 164 -12.16 -33.40 0.41
C LEU A 164 -13.57 -32.99 0.02
N SER A 165 -14.44 -32.82 1.02
CA SER A 165 -15.79 -32.29 0.82
C SER A 165 -15.80 -30.76 0.95
N SER A 166 -16.97 -30.12 0.80
CA SER A 166 -17.13 -28.70 1.08
C SER A 166 -17.50 -28.47 2.55
N SER A 167 -16.94 -27.43 3.16
CA SER A 167 -17.32 -26.96 4.49
C SER A 167 -17.55 -25.45 4.46
N THR A 168 -18.36 -24.96 5.39
CA THR A 168 -18.79 -23.56 5.42
C THR A 168 -18.30 -22.86 6.67
N ILE A 169 -17.65 -21.71 6.52
CA ILE A 169 -17.42 -20.78 7.60
C ILE A 169 -18.46 -19.66 7.53
N SER A 170 -19.09 -19.36 8.66
CA SER A 170 -20.12 -18.33 8.77
C SER A 170 -20.02 -17.59 10.08
N GLY A 171 -20.67 -16.45 10.20
CA GLY A 171 -20.76 -15.72 11.47
C GLY A 171 -21.15 -14.27 11.26
N GLN A 172 -20.97 -13.46 12.30
CA GLN A 172 -21.33 -12.06 12.31
C GLN A 172 -20.12 -11.16 12.60
N ILE A 173 -19.99 -10.06 11.87
CA ILE A 173 -18.97 -9.04 12.09
C ILE A 173 -19.62 -7.77 12.64
N ARG A 174 -19.09 -7.27 13.74
CA ARG A 174 -19.57 -6.05 14.42
C ARG A 174 -18.42 -5.15 14.80
N TYR A 175 -18.70 -3.89 15.04
CA TYR A 175 -17.75 -2.93 15.60
C TYR A 175 -18.40 -2.15 16.74
N TYR A 176 -17.58 -1.75 17.72
CA TYR A 176 -18.04 -0.92 18.82
C TYR A 176 -18.16 0.54 18.36
N ASN A 177 -19.38 1.04 18.25
CA ASN A 177 -19.65 2.43 17.91
C ASN A 177 -19.42 3.31 19.15
N GLN A 178 -18.48 4.26 19.05
CA GLN A 178 -18.11 5.12 20.18
C GLN A 178 -19.15 6.21 20.49
N ILE A 179 -20.03 6.54 19.55
CA ILE A 179 -21.12 7.51 19.74
C ILE A 179 -22.31 6.85 20.45
N THR A 180 -22.73 5.68 19.96
CA THR A 180 -23.91 4.98 20.53
C THR A 180 -23.55 4.10 21.73
N HIS A 181 -22.25 3.86 21.95
CA HIS A 181 -21.72 2.94 22.97
C HIS A 181 -22.24 1.49 22.85
N THR A 182 -22.55 1.06 21.63
CA THR A 182 -23.06 -0.30 21.35
C THR A 182 -22.31 -0.97 20.21
N TYR A 183 -22.42 -2.31 20.13
CA TYR A 183 -21.93 -3.05 18.98
C TYR A 183 -22.93 -2.98 17.83
N GLU A 184 -22.46 -2.49 16.69
CA GLU A 184 -23.24 -2.35 15.47
C GLU A 184 -22.72 -3.30 14.38
N PRO A 185 -23.61 -3.80 13.49
CA PRO A 185 -23.20 -4.71 12.42
C PRO A 185 -22.32 -3.99 11.38
N LEU A 186 -21.21 -4.62 11.00
CA LEU A 186 -20.39 -4.14 9.88
C LEU A 186 -20.94 -4.73 8.57
N SER A 187 -21.84 -4.00 7.92
CA SER A 187 -22.53 -4.44 6.70
C SER A 187 -21.75 -4.17 5.41
N ASN A 188 -21.98 -5.01 4.40
CA ASN A 188 -21.32 -5.00 3.09
C ASN A 188 -19.78 -4.92 3.11
N ASN A 189 -19.16 -5.44 4.16
CA ASN A 189 -17.71 -5.56 4.25
C ASN A 189 -17.25 -6.84 3.56
N LEU A 190 -16.14 -6.77 2.84
CA LEU A 190 -15.53 -7.91 2.20
C LEU A 190 -14.99 -8.88 3.27
N VAL A 191 -15.20 -10.17 3.04
CA VAL A 191 -14.64 -11.27 3.84
C VAL A 191 -14.09 -12.28 2.86
N GLU A 192 -12.85 -12.72 3.04
CA GLU A 192 -12.16 -13.58 2.09
C GLU A 192 -11.51 -14.77 2.79
N ILE A 193 -11.59 -15.94 2.16
CA ILE A 193 -10.69 -17.03 2.45
C ILE A 193 -9.60 -17.08 1.36
N VAL A 194 -8.38 -17.22 1.82
CA VAL A 194 -7.16 -17.14 1.02
C VAL A 194 -6.34 -18.40 1.29
N THR A 195 -5.76 -19.00 0.27
CA THR A 195 -4.87 -20.16 0.46
C THR A 195 -3.60 -19.76 1.23
N LEU A 196 -2.88 -20.75 1.78
CA LEU A 196 -1.66 -20.47 2.55
C LEU A 196 -0.56 -19.78 1.71
N ASP A 197 -0.57 -19.95 0.38
CA ASP A 197 0.32 -19.21 -0.53
C ASP A 197 -0.17 -17.77 -0.83
N GLY A 198 -1.19 -17.29 -0.13
CA GLY A 198 -1.69 -15.91 -0.21
C GLY A 198 -2.63 -15.63 -1.38
N ARG A 199 -3.03 -16.62 -2.19
CA ARG A 199 -3.98 -16.40 -3.30
C ARG A 199 -5.43 -16.37 -2.83
N GLY A 200 -6.19 -15.42 -3.35
CA GLY A 200 -7.64 -15.37 -3.12
C GLY A 200 -8.32 -16.65 -3.58
N TYR A 201 -9.17 -17.24 -2.73
CA TYR A 201 -9.86 -18.50 -3.01
C TYR A 201 -11.37 -18.29 -3.13
N HIS A 202 -12.02 -17.85 -2.06
CA HIS A 202 -13.42 -17.43 -2.09
C HIS A 202 -13.63 -16.17 -1.27
N SER A 203 -14.65 -15.40 -1.61
CA SER A 203 -15.01 -14.19 -0.90
C SER A 203 -16.51 -13.99 -0.85
N THR A 204 -16.96 -13.19 0.11
CA THR A 204 -18.34 -12.74 0.24
C THR A 204 -18.36 -11.33 0.83
N TYR A 205 -19.51 -10.69 0.78
CA TYR A 205 -19.77 -9.46 1.52
C TYR A 205 -20.73 -9.74 2.66
N THR A 206 -20.54 -9.09 3.81
CA THR A 206 -21.51 -9.17 4.90
C THR A 206 -22.88 -8.60 4.48
N ASP A 207 -23.95 -9.17 5.01
CA ASP A 207 -25.31 -8.63 4.85
C ASP A 207 -25.54 -7.38 5.72
N GLU A 208 -26.77 -6.83 5.69
CA GLU A 208 -27.14 -5.65 6.51
C GLU A 208 -27.04 -5.89 8.03
N ASN A 209 -27.08 -7.15 8.47
CA ASN A 209 -26.92 -7.54 9.86
C ASN A 209 -25.47 -7.93 10.18
N GLY A 210 -24.52 -7.74 9.26
CA GLY A 210 -23.12 -8.08 9.44
C GLY A 210 -22.84 -9.58 9.31
N ASN A 211 -23.79 -10.40 8.86
CA ASN A 211 -23.58 -11.84 8.70
C ASN A 211 -22.80 -12.15 7.43
N TYR A 212 -21.92 -13.13 7.48
CA TYR A 212 -21.21 -13.67 6.32
C TYR A 212 -21.30 -15.20 6.30
N SER A 213 -21.13 -15.77 5.11
CA SER A 213 -21.02 -17.21 4.89
C SER A 213 -20.18 -17.48 3.66
N ILE A 214 -19.16 -18.34 3.79
CA ILE A 214 -18.26 -18.75 2.72
C ILE A 214 -18.15 -20.27 2.75
N THR A 215 -18.49 -20.91 1.64
CA THR A 215 -18.29 -22.35 1.44
C THR A 215 -17.05 -22.57 0.59
N GLY A 216 -16.14 -23.43 1.06
CA GLY A 216 -14.93 -23.81 0.35
C GLY A 216 -14.64 -25.30 0.47
N THR A 217 -13.73 -25.81 -0.36
CA THR A 217 -13.21 -27.17 -0.18
C THR A 217 -12.50 -27.28 1.16
N GLN A 218 -12.63 -28.42 1.84
CA GLN A 218 -11.98 -28.63 3.12
C GLN A 218 -10.46 -28.45 3.03
N GLY A 219 -9.87 -27.78 4.01
CA GLY A 219 -8.43 -27.48 4.00
C GLY A 219 -8.02 -26.36 4.95
N LYS A 220 -6.77 -25.90 4.80
CA LYS A 220 -6.19 -24.79 5.58
C LYS A 220 -6.20 -23.52 4.75
N TYR A 221 -6.69 -22.44 5.34
CA TYR A 221 -6.80 -21.13 4.71
C TYR A 221 -6.46 -20.03 5.70
N TYR A 222 -6.22 -18.82 5.20
CA TYR A 222 -6.36 -17.60 5.95
C TYR A 222 -7.76 -17.03 5.74
N LEU A 223 -8.45 -16.70 6.83
CA LEU A 223 -9.64 -15.86 6.79
C LEU A 223 -9.21 -14.41 7.01
N ILE A 224 -9.49 -13.56 6.04
CA ILE A 224 -9.11 -12.15 6.03
C ILE A 224 -10.37 -11.30 5.99
N ILE A 225 -10.43 -10.32 6.88
CA ILE A 225 -11.42 -9.24 6.83
C ILE A 225 -10.64 -7.97 6.46
N PRO A 226 -10.55 -7.61 5.17
CA PRO A 226 -9.94 -6.35 4.78
C PRO A 226 -10.82 -5.17 5.18
N ALA A 227 -10.19 -4.00 5.32
CA ALA A 227 -10.86 -2.72 5.52
C ALA A 227 -11.45 -2.21 4.19
N LYS A 228 -12.40 -2.97 3.64
CA LYS A 228 -12.98 -2.75 2.31
C LYS A 228 -14.44 -3.14 2.29
N ASN A 229 -15.26 -2.28 1.70
CA ASN A 229 -16.66 -2.55 1.41
C ASN A 229 -16.99 -2.22 -0.06
N VAL A 230 -18.27 -2.27 -0.41
CA VAL A 230 -18.78 -1.99 -1.77
C VAL A 230 -18.69 -0.51 -2.19
N ALA A 231 -18.33 0.39 -1.28
CA ALA A 231 -18.30 1.84 -1.48
C ALA A 231 -16.89 2.42 -1.35
N GLY A 232 -15.95 1.71 -0.71
CA GLY A 232 -14.58 2.18 -0.54
C GLY A 232 -13.70 1.24 0.27
N GLU A 233 -12.50 1.73 0.59
CA GLU A 233 -11.53 1.03 1.44
C GLU A 233 -10.66 2.01 2.23
N VAL A 234 -9.99 1.50 3.26
CA VAL A 234 -9.13 2.27 4.17
C VAL A 234 -7.68 1.76 4.13
N HIS A 235 -6.74 2.70 4.15
CA HIS A 235 -5.30 2.48 3.99
C HIS A 235 -4.49 3.18 5.09
N PRO A 236 -3.28 2.69 5.39
CA PRO A 236 -2.45 3.25 6.46
C PRO A 236 -1.89 4.64 6.19
N PHE A 237 -1.66 5.01 4.93
CA PHE A 237 -1.10 6.30 4.51
C PHE A 237 -1.13 6.42 2.99
N TRP A 238 -0.76 7.59 2.45
CA TRP A 238 -0.47 7.78 1.02
C TRP A 238 1.05 7.84 0.80
N LYS A 239 1.56 7.11 -0.20
CA LYS A 239 2.98 7.21 -0.60
C LYS A 239 3.12 8.06 -1.86
N VAL A 240 3.82 9.19 -1.71
CA VAL A 240 4.15 10.15 -2.77
C VAL A 240 5.61 9.93 -3.21
N LYS A 241 5.94 10.09 -4.49
CA LYS A 241 7.34 9.98 -4.95
C LYS A 241 7.55 10.96 -6.14
N ILE A 242 8.18 12.15 -6.01
CA ILE A 242 8.25 13.28 -7.00
C ILE A 242 9.35 13.27 -8.10
N THR A 243 9.03 13.27 -9.41
CA THR A 243 10.04 13.35 -10.50
C THR A 243 10.37 14.79 -10.90
N THR A 244 11.62 15.10 -11.27
CA THR A 244 12.04 16.46 -11.65
C THR A 244 12.88 16.52 -12.98
N PHE A 245 12.42 17.29 -14.00
CA PHE A 245 13.10 17.78 -15.24
C PHE A 245 13.30 19.34 -15.33
N PRO A 246 14.47 19.95 -15.68
CA PRO A 246 15.24 19.69 -16.91
C PRO A 246 16.77 19.45 -16.82
N TRP A 247 17.42 19.38 -15.66
CA TRP A 247 18.90 19.30 -15.61
C TRP A 247 19.40 18.04 -14.89
N PRO A 248 20.39 17.30 -15.46
CA PRO A 248 20.90 16.08 -14.88
C PRO A 248 21.58 16.32 -13.51
N PRO A 249 21.53 15.33 -12.59
CA PRO A 249 21.02 13.97 -12.78
C PRO A 249 19.49 13.88 -12.72
N TYR A 250 18.94 13.02 -13.59
CA TYR A 250 17.54 12.61 -13.55
C TYR A 250 17.23 12.05 -12.16
N MET A 251 16.01 12.25 -11.67
CA MET A 251 15.56 11.65 -10.43
C MET A 251 14.13 11.18 -10.67
N ASP A 252 13.96 9.87 -10.85
CA ASP A 252 12.63 9.27 -10.95
C ASP A 252 12.14 8.91 -9.58
N VAL A 253 10.92 9.34 -9.33
CA VAL A 253 10.26 9.14 -8.06
C VAL A 253 8.80 8.74 -8.52
N ASP A 254 8.28 7.51 -8.24
CA ASP A 254 6.91 6.91 -8.47
C ASP A 254 5.89 6.94 -7.30
N PHE A 255 4.81 7.71 -7.44
CA PHE A 255 3.77 7.81 -6.41
C PHE A 255 2.94 6.54 -6.34
N LYS A 256 3.09 5.73 -5.28
CA LYS A 256 2.11 4.69 -4.93
C LYS A 256 1.13 5.27 -3.90
N CYS A 257 0.24 6.16 -4.34
CA CYS A 257 -0.68 6.89 -3.44
C CYS A 257 -1.76 6.03 -2.79
N SER A 258 -1.77 4.73 -3.05
CA SER A 258 -2.77 3.79 -2.57
C SER A 258 -2.09 2.47 -2.18
N PRO A 259 -1.51 2.38 -0.97
CA PRO A 259 -0.86 1.15 -0.51
C PRO A 259 -1.89 0.06 -0.25
N GLN A 260 -1.43 -1.12 0.17
CA GLN A 260 -2.33 -2.23 0.46
C GLN A 260 -3.40 -1.83 1.49
N THR A 261 -4.61 -2.34 1.29
CA THR A 261 -5.74 -2.17 2.21
C THR A 261 -5.39 -2.72 3.60
N TYR A 262 -5.84 -2.06 4.67
CA TYR A 262 -5.72 -2.62 6.01
C TYR A 262 -6.39 -3.99 6.12
N PHE A 263 -5.83 -4.87 6.95
CA PHE A 263 -6.57 -6.00 7.46
C PHE A 263 -7.18 -5.62 8.81
N LEU A 264 -8.52 -5.54 8.87
CA LEU A 264 -9.24 -5.44 10.14
C LEU A 264 -9.01 -6.69 10.98
N TRP A 265 -8.87 -7.84 10.32
CA TRP A 265 -8.65 -9.11 11.00
C TRP A 265 -8.02 -10.16 10.08
N ILE A 266 -7.22 -11.02 10.68
CA ILE A 266 -6.60 -12.16 10.01
C ILE A 266 -6.44 -13.34 10.97
N SER A 267 -6.81 -14.52 10.51
CA SER A 267 -6.62 -15.78 11.25
C SER A 267 -6.41 -16.94 10.30
N GLN A 268 -5.72 -17.98 10.75
CA GLN A 268 -5.71 -19.24 10.03
C GLN A 268 -6.98 -20.00 10.40
N ILE A 269 -7.64 -20.58 9.40
CA ILE A 269 -8.77 -21.48 9.61
C ILE A 269 -8.42 -22.89 9.11
N ASN A 270 -8.73 -23.88 9.93
CA ASN A 270 -8.74 -25.29 9.57
C ASN A 270 -10.18 -25.64 9.20
N LEU A 271 -10.55 -25.41 7.94
CA LEU A 271 -11.91 -25.60 7.43
C LEU A 271 -12.16 -27.08 7.12
N TYR A 272 -12.23 -27.94 8.14
CA TYR A 272 -12.57 -29.37 7.99
C TYR A 272 -13.98 -29.70 8.46
N SER A 273 -14.67 -28.74 9.05
CA SER A 273 -16.07 -28.81 9.45
C SER A 273 -16.70 -27.44 9.27
N ASN A 274 -18.02 -27.35 9.44
CA ASN A 274 -18.66 -26.04 9.46
C ASN A 274 -18.20 -25.25 10.68
N LEU A 275 -17.77 -24.01 10.46
CA LEU A 275 -17.28 -23.11 11.50
C LEU A 275 -18.24 -21.94 11.67
N THR A 276 -18.50 -21.57 12.92
CA THR A 276 -19.17 -20.31 13.27
C THR A 276 -18.19 -19.39 13.97
N LEU A 277 -17.95 -18.21 13.41
CA LEU A 277 -16.98 -17.25 13.92
C LEU A 277 -17.55 -15.83 13.90
N ASN A 278 -17.84 -15.30 15.09
CA ASN A 278 -18.23 -13.91 15.27
C ASN A 278 -16.99 -13.06 15.58
N VAL A 279 -16.92 -11.87 15.00
CA VAL A 279 -15.79 -10.95 15.15
C VAL A 279 -16.30 -9.59 15.59
N ASP A 280 -15.81 -9.13 16.74
CA ASP A 280 -16.14 -7.82 17.31
C ASP A 280 -14.90 -6.92 17.28
N PHE A 281 -15.00 -5.78 16.60
CA PHE A 281 -13.92 -4.79 16.54
C PHE A 281 -14.06 -3.72 17.62
N THR A 282 -12.92 -3.36 18.23
CA THR A 282 -12.78 -2.30 19.24
C THR A 282 -11.52 -1.45 18.94
N GLY A 283 -11.39 -0.30 19.60
CA GLY A 283 -10.25 0.61 19.43
C GLY A 283 -10.06 1.04 17.97
N GLY A 284 -8.81 1.16 17.50
CA GLY A 284 -8.52 1.62 16.13
C GLY A 284 -9.15 0.77 15.01
N ARG A 285 -9.43 -0.52 15.25
CA ARG A 285 -10.18 -1.35 14.28
C ARG A 285 -11.65 -0.95 14.19
N ALA A 286 -12.25 -0.54 15.30
CA ALA A 286 -13.60 0.01 15.30
C ALA A 286 -13.65 1.36 14.58
N ASP A 287 -12.62 2.20 14.70
CA ASP A 287 -12.52 3.46 13.95
C ASP A 287 -12.53 3.20 12.44
N ILE A 288 -11.69 2.27 11.97
CA ILE A 288 -11.64 1.88 10.55
C ILE A 288 -12.98 1.32 10.08
N ALA A 289 -13.64 0.48 10.89
CA ALA A 289 -14.98 -0.03 10.60
C ALA A 289 -16.02 1.11 10.53
N GLY A 290 -15.94 2.09 11.42
CA GLY A 290 -16.77 3.30 11.39
C GLY A 290 -16.57 4.14 10.13
N ILE A 291 -15.31 4.29 9.68
CA ILE A 291 -14.98 4.96 8.40
C ILE A 291 -15.67 4.25 7.23
N LEU A 292 -15.58 2.92 7.16
CA LEU A 292 -16.24 2.13 6.11
C LEU A 292 -17.75 2.28 6.15
N TRP A 293 -18.36 2.21 7.33
CA TRP A 293 -19.79 2.44 7.50
C TRP A 293 -20.20 3.82 6.99
N GLN A 294 -19.44 4.86 7.33
CA GLN A 294 -19.74 6.23 6.92
C GLN A 294 -19.60 6.43 5.41
N ILE A 295 -18.56 5.85 4.77
CA ILE A 295 -18.41 5.82 3.31
C ILE A 295 -19.67 5.23 2.64
N LYS A 296 -20.13 4.07 3.12
CA LYS A 296 -21.36 3.43 2.61
C LYS A 296 -22.56 4.35 2.80
N LYS A 297 -22.74 4.91 4.00
CA LYS A 297 -23.87 5.80 4.31
C LYS A 297 -23.89 7.07 3.46
N SER A 298 -22.75 7.71 3.27
CA SER A 298 -22.62 8.86 2.37
C SER A 298 -22.98 8.49 0.93
N LYS A 299 -22.54 7.32 0.44
CA LYS A 299 -22.91 6.81 -0.89
C LYS A 299 -24.43 6.60 -1.04
N GLU A 300 -25.05 5.90 -0.09
CA GLU A 300 -26.49 5.60 -0.07
C GLU A 300 -27.33 6.88 0.00
N TRP A 301 -26.95 7.79 0.90
CA TRP A 301 -27.63 9.06 1.07
C TRP A 301 -27.56 9.89 -0.21
N MET A 302 -26.36 10.04 -0.80
CA MET A 302 -26.18 10.78 -2.06
C MET A 302 -26.99 10.18 -3.20
N LEU A 303 -26.96 8.86 -3.35
CA LEU A 303 -27.69 8.15 -4.41
C LEU A 303 -29.20 8.33 -4.26
N SER A 304 -29.74 8.21 -3.05
CA SER A 304 -31.18 8.37 -2.79
C SER A 304 -31.70 9.79 -2.98
N HIS A 305 -30.86 10.82 -2.78
CA HIS A 305 -31.28 12.22 -2.87
C HIS A 305 -31.00 12.85 -4.24
N THR A 306 -29.97 12.39 -4.95
CA THR A 306 -29.52 13.00 -6.21
C THR A 306 -29.64 12.08 -7.41
N GLY A 307 -29.89 10.78 -7.19
CA GLY A 307 -29.86 9.75 -8.23
C GLY A 307 -28.46 9.44 -8.76
N ARG A 308 -27.40 10.02 -8.17
CA ARG A 308 -25.99 9.85 -8.56
C ARG A 308 -25.09 9.83 -7.33
N THR A 309 -23.90 9.25 -7.44
CA THR A 309 -22.91 9.24 -6.36
C THR A 309 -21.53 8.89 -6.92
N LEU A 310 -20.50 8.86 -6.06
CA LEU A 310 -19.20 8.29 -6.41
C LEU A 310 -19.28 6.76 -6.39
N ASP A 311 -18.66 6.12 -7.36
CA ASP A 311 -18.63 4.66 -7.44
C ASP A 311 -17.80 4.06 -6.31
N TYR A 312 -16.68 4.69 -5.96
CA TYR A 312 -15.73 4.20 -4.98
C TYR A 312 -14.88 5.35 -4.40
N VAL A 313 -14.40 5.20 -3.16
CA VAL A 313 -13.41 6.10 -2.55
C VAL A 313 -12.36 5.31 -1.76
N GLU A 314 -11.15 5.85 -1.70
CA GLU A 314 -10.09 5.34 -0.84
C GLU A 314 -9.83 6.35 0.28
N VAL A 315 -9.59 5.85 1.49
CA VAL A 315 -9.39 6.68 2.67
C VAL A 315 -8.07 6.36 3.33
N ALA A 316 -7.21 7.36 3.56
CA ALA A 316 -6.03 7.20 4.41
C ALA A 316 -6.37 7.52 5.87
N TYR A 317 -6.01 6.60 6.76
CA TYR A 317 -6.20 6.71 8.21
C TYR A 317 -5.19 5.85 8.98
N PRO A 318 -4.41 6.37 9.93
CA PRO A 318 -4.31 7.77 10.33
C PRO A 318 -3.72 8.65 9.21
N PRO A 319 -3.84 9.98 9.31
CA PRO A 319 -3.43 10.92 8.27
C PRO A 319 -1.91 10.93 8.21
N LYS A 320 -1.37 10.16 7.28
CA LYS A 320 0.04 10.18 6.95
C LYS A 320 0.14 10.35 5.46
N ALA A 321 0.54 11.53 5.06
CA ALA A 321 0.97 11.79 3.71
C ALA A 321 2.30 12.54 3.84
N GLU A 322 3.33 11.97 3.25
CA GLU A 322 4.69 12.48 3.44
C GLU A 322 5.23 12.90 2.09
N VAL A 323 5.58 14.19 1.96
CA VAL A 323 6.06 14.79 0.71
C VAL A 323 7.42 15.41 0.94
N TYR A 324 8.33 15.05 0.06
CA TYR A 324 9.75 15.23 0.26
C TYR A 324 10.33 15.92 -1.03
N VAL A 325 10.49 17.26 -1.05
CA VAL A 325 11.04 18.14 -2.12
C VAL A 325 12.41 18.82 -1.85
N ARG A 326 13.46 18.56 -2.66
CA ARG A 326 14.79 19.21 -2.55
C ARG A 326 14.92 20.45 -3.45
N TYR A 327 15.44 21.56 -2.92
CA TYR A 327 15.41 22.86 -3.62
C TYR A 327 16.72 23.33 -4.29
N LEU A 328 17.91 22.88 -3.85
CA LEU A 328 19.25 23.05 -4.47
C LEU A 328 20.34 22.82 -3.39
N PRO A 329 21.62 22.54 -3.75
CA PRO A 329 22.71 22.49 -2.78
C PRO A 329 22.92 23.86 -2.11
N GLY A 330 22.77 23.94 -0.78
CA GLY A 330 23.10 25.13 0.01
C GLY A 330 21.92 25.95 0.56
N TYR A 331 20.67 25.57 0.28
CA TYR A 331 19.49 26.14 0.93
C TYR A 331 18.97 25.20 2.04
N PRO A 332 18.40 25.74 3.13
CA PRO A 332 17.81 24.92 4.18
C PRO A 332 16.61 24.13 3.62
N PHE A 333 16.53 22.86 3.99
CA PHE A 333 15.43 21.98 3.62
C PHE A 333 14.14 22.42 4.31
N ILE A 334 13.02 22.34 3.57
CA ILE A 334 11.68 22.47 4.14
C ILE A 334 11.11 21.05 4.24
N LEU A 335 10.98 20.57 5.46
CA LEU A 335 10.15 19.41 5.75
C LEU A 335 8.69 19.84 5.61
N VAL A 336 8.05 19.46 4.50
CA VAL A 336 6.60 19.62 4.38
C VAL A 336 5.98 18.31 4.83
N TYR A 337 5.70 18.21 6.12
CA TYR A 337 4.66 17.29 6.53
C TYR A 337 3.38 17.69 5.79
N ILE A 338 2.61 16.74 5.25
CA ILE A 338 1.17 17.02 5.02
C ILE A 338 0.42 17.09 6.37
N TYR A 339 1.13 17.22 7.51
CA TYR A 339 0.56 17.82 8.71
C TYR A 339 0.42 19.35 8.58
N ASP A 340 1.22 19.99 7.72
CA ASP A 340 1.20 21.46 7.51
C ASP A 340 0.24 21.94 6.41
N LEU A 341 -0.40 21.04 5.65
CA LEU A 341 -1.64 21.38 4.92
C LEU A 341 -2.85 21.38 5.86
N THR A 342 -2.68 20.96 7.11
CA THR A 342 -3.73 21.00 8.11
C THR A 342 -3.31 21.98 9.19
N GLY A 343 -2.98 23.22 8.81
CA GLY A 343 -2.90 24.31 9.76
C GLY A 343 -4.13 24.23 10.66
N THR A 344 -3.96 23.66 11.85
CA THR A 344 -5.04 23.24 12.77
C THR A 344 -6.06 22.19 12.25
N GLY A 345 -5.62 20.99 11.86
CA GLY A 345 -6.40 19.76 12.06
C GLY A 345 -7.64 19.51 11.17
N GLY A 346 -7.54 19.73 9.86
CA GLY A 346 -8.58 19.37 8.89
C GLY A 346 -8.41 17.98 8.25
N SER A 347 -9.48 17.44 7.69
CA SER A 347 -9.46 16.35 6.70
C SER A 347 -9.55 16.96 5.30
N PHE A 348 -9.22 16.20 4.24
CA PHE A 348 -9.33 16.72 2.87
C PHE A 348 -9.61 15.65 1.82
N TYR A 349 -10.22 16.07 0.71
CA TYR A 349 -10.52 15.29 -0.48
C TYR A 349 -9.59 15.65 -1.65
N ALA A 350 -9.16 14.64 -2.41
CA ALA A 350 -8.42 14.80 -3.65
C ALA A 350 -9.02 13.97 -4.81
N ASN A 351 -9.12 14.59 -6.00
CA ASN A 351 -9.51 13.92 -7.25
C ASN A 351 -8.37 13.88 -8.26
N PHE A 352 -7.96 12.68 -8.66
CA PHE A 352 -6.85 12.46 -9.59
C PHE A 352 -7.26 11.99 -10.99
N SER A 353 -8.56 11.79 -11.28
CA SER A 353 -9.07 11.24 -12.55
C SER A 353 -8.65 11.98 -13.82
N LYS A 354 -8.26 13.26 -13.69
CA LYS A 354 -7.81 14.12 -14.79
C LYS A 354 -6.45 14.75 -14.55
N VAL A 355 -5.79 14.34 -13.47
CA VAL A 355 -4.46 14.83 -13.13
C VAL A 355 -3.46 13.90 -13.82
N GLU A 356 -3.09 14.27 -15.03
CA GLU A 356 -2.00 13.61 -15.78
C GLU A 356 -0.63 14.00 -15.20
N GLU A 357 -0.54 15.21 -14.62
CA GLU A 357 0.68 15.80 -14.09
C GLU A 357 0.33 16.78 -12.95
N VAL A 358 1.05 16.76 -11.82
CA VAL A 358 1.05 17.85 -10.83
C VAL A 358 2.27 18.72 -11.06
N LYS A 359 2.08 20.04 -11.10
CA LYS A 359 3.19 20.99 -11.20
C LYS A 359 3.47 21.58 -9.83
N LEU A 360 4.68 21.36 -9.30
CA LEU A 360 5.15 22.05 -8.11
C LEU A 360 5.70 23.42 -8.51
N ASP A 361 5.12 24.48 -7.95
CA ASP A 361 5.71 25.83 -8.01
C ASP A 361 6.81 25.92 -6.95
N LEU A 362 8.05 25.87 -7.42
CA LEU A 362 9.23 25.92 -6.58
C LEU A 362 9.89 27.31 -6.61
N GLN A 363 9.12 28.41 -6.64
CA GLN A 363 9.65 29.80 -6.60
C GLN A 363 10.90 29.99 -7.51
N GLY A 364 10.69 29.88 -8.82
CA GLY A 364 11.72 30.03 -9.85
C GLY A 364 11.12 29.91 -11.26
N PRO A 365 11.89 30.11 -12.35
CA PRO A 365 11.36 30.12 -13.72
C PRO A 365 11.05 28.72 -14.30
N LEU A 366 11.19 27.64 -13.53
CA LEU A 366 11.05 26.27 -14.00
C LEU A 366 9.98 25.53 -13.19
N TYR A 367 8.93 25.09 -13.89
CA TYR A 367 7.90 24.20 -13.38
C TYR A 367 8.32 22.75 -13.61
N TRP A 368 8.11 21.90 -12.60
CA TRP A 368 8.51 20.50 -12.64
C TRP A 368 7.27 19.61 -12.62
N GLY A 369 7.21 18.66 -13.55
CA GLY A 369 6.07 17.79 -13.79
C GLY A 369 6.15 16.45 -13.07
N ILE A 370 5.04 16.05 -12.46
CA ILE A 370 4.96 14.91 -11.55
C ILE A 370 3.88 13.93 -12.03
N GLY A 371 4.27 12.70 -12.38
CA GLY A 371 3.34 11.62 -12.70
C GLY A 371 2.70 11.02 -11.44
N LEU A 372 1.40 10.80 -11.45
CA LEU A 372 0.67 10.18 -10.34
C LEU A 372 0.19 8.77 -10.71
N SER A 373 0.38 7.80 -9.81
CA SER A 373 -0.25 6.49 -9.89
C SER A 373 -1.15 6.24 -8.68
N TYR A 374 -2.41 5.90 -8.96
CA TYR A 374 -3.45 5.66 -7.96
C TYR A 374 -4.30 4.45 -8.39
N ARG A 375 -4.83 3.70 -7.41
CA ARG A 375 -5.76 2.60 -7.69
C ARG A 375 -7.18 3.12 -7.96
N HIS A 376 -7.55 4.20 -7.29
CA HIS A 376 -8.81 4.92 -7.52
C HIS A 376 -8.63 6.45 -7.56
N PRO A 377 -9.34 7.19 -8.43
CA PRO A 377 -9.17 8.63 -8.56
C PRO A 377 -9.77 9.47 -7.42
N HIS A 378 -10.50 8.89 -6.48
CA HIS A 378 -11.18 9.61 -5.40
C HIS A 378 -10.61 9.21 -4.05
N GLN A 379 -10.00 10.17 -3.37
CA GLN A 379 -9.14 9.94 -2.21
C GLN A 379 -9.53 10.90 -1.08
N ILE A 380 -9.59 10.40 0.16
CA ILE A 380 -9.89 11.19 1.37
C ILE A 380 -8.81 10.93 2.43
N VAL A 381 -8.32 11.97 3.11
CA VAL A 381 -7.47 11.84 4.31
C VAL A 381 -8.27 12.22 5.54
N ILE A 382 -8.17 11.43 6.61
CA ILE A 382 -8.90 11.67 7.85
C ILE A 382 -7.97 11.60 9.06
N ASN A 383 -8.13 12.56 9.97
CA ASN A 383 -7.40 12.58 11.24
C ASN A 383 -7.97 11.58 12.27
N GLU A 384 -7.11 11.14 13.19
CA GLU A 384 -7.51 10.28 14.31
C GLU A 384 -8.62 10.95 15.14
N GLY A 385 -9.65 10.17 15.50
CA GLY A 385 -10.79 10.65 16.31
C GLY A 385 -11.86 11.44 15.55
N HIS A 386 -11.60 11.93 14.32
CA HIS A 386 -12.59 12.70 13.54
C HIS A 386 -13.83 11.90 13.16
N ILE A 387 -13.75 10.58 13.12
CA ILE A 387 -14.88 9.71 12.77
C ILE A 387 -15.99 9.69 13.84
N TRP A 388 -15.67 10.08 15.08
CA TRP A 388 -16.61 10.01 16.22
C TRP A 388 -17.12 11.38 16.70
N LEU A 389 -16.81 12.46 15.98
CA LEU A 389 -17.29 13.80 16.33
C LEU A 389 -18.75 13.98 15.90
N ASN A 390 -19.61 14.35 16.86
CA ASN A 390 -21.07 14.39 16.68
C ASN A 390 -21.59 15.41 15.65
N ASP A 391 -20.82 16.43 15.30
CA ASP A 391 -21.36 17.60 14.58
C ASP A 391 -20.92 17.73 13.11
N PHE A 392 -20.00 16.91 12.63
CA PHE A 392 -19.57 16.94 11.23
C PHE A 392 -19.15 15.54 10.80
N SER A 393 -19.95 14.84 10.00
CA SER A 393 -19.46 13.64 9.32
C SER A 393 -18.44 14.09 8.26
N VAL A 394 -17.20 14.25 8.69
CA VAL A 394 -16.06 14.70 7.90
C VAL A 394 -15.99 13.96 6.56
N ILE A 395 -16.25 12.65 6.58
CA ILE A 395 -16.33 11.85 5.36
C ILE A 395 -17.42 12.31 4.42
N SER A 396 -18.63 12.64 4.90
CA SER A 396 -19.68 13.16 4.01
C SER A 396 -19.31 14.54 3.46
N HIS A 397 -18.61 15.37 4.23
CA HIS A 397 -18.10 16.65 3.74
C HIS A 397 -17.11 16.41 2.58
N GLU A 398 -16.10 15.58 2.80
CA GLU A 398 -15.10 15.25 1.77
C GLU A 398 -15.71 14.49 0.57
N TRP A 399 -16.68 13.61 0.82
CA TRP A 399 -17.45 12.94 -0.22
C TRP A 399 -18.22 13.93 -1.09
N SER A 400 -18.78 14.98 -0.48
CA SER A 400 -19.54 16.01 -1.22
C SER A 400 -18.65 16.75 -2.20
N HIS A 401 -17.41 17.07 -1.81
CA HIS A 401 -16.39 17.64 -2.72
C HIS A 401 -16.15 16.70 -3.89
N GLY A 402 -15.94 15.41 -3.62
CA GLY A 402 -15.71 14.46 -4.69
C GLY A 402 -16.89 14.29 -5.63
N PHE A 403 -18.10 14.22 -5.09
CA PHE A 403 -19.32 14.16 -5.88
C PHE A 403 -19.49 15.39 -6.77
N MET A 404 -19.25 16.58 -6.23
CA MET A 404 -19.31 17.84 -6.97
C MET A 404 -18.32 17.84 -8.14
N VAL A 405 -17.07 17.43 -7.90
CA VAL A 405 -16.05 17.35 -8.96
C VAL A 405 -16.46 16.34 -10.05
N SER A 406 -16.92 15.15 -9.65
CA SER A 406 -17.35 14.09 -10.58
C SER A 406 -18.55 14.52 -11.43
N THR A 407 -19.55 15.14 -10.81
CA THR A 407 -20.81 15.52 -11.48
C THR A 407 -20.69 16.78 -12.32
N LEU A 408 -19.96 17.79 -11.84
CA LEU A 408 -19.87 19.11 -12.48
C LEU A 408 -18.62 19.24 -13.37
N GLY A 409 -17.76 18.22 -13.41
CA GLY A 409 -16.63 18.14 -14.34
C GLY A 409 -15.56 19.20 -14.10
N ASN A 410 -15.22 19.48 -12.83
CA ASN A 410 -14.30 20.54 -12.40
C ASN A 410 -14.75 21.98 -12.72
N LYS A 411 -16.01 22.20 -13.13
CA LYS A 411 -16.57 23.52 -13.42
C LYS A 411 -17.12 24.23 -12.17
N LEU A 412 -16.43 24.11 -11.04
CA LEU A 412 -16.83 24.83 -9.84
C LEU A 412 -16.68 26.34 -10.09
N PRO A 413 -17.68 27.17 -9.75
CA PRO A 413 -17.58 28.60 -9.93
C PRO A 413 -16.38 29.14 -9.16
N TYR A 414 -15.51 29.87 -9.85
CA TYR A 414 -14.42 30.63 -9.26
C TYR A 414 -15.05 31.63 -8.25
N GLY A 415 -14.88 31.40 -6.94
CA GLY A 415 -15.39 32.31 -5.91
C GLY A 415 -16.02 31.67 -4.67
N TRP A 416 -16.31 30.37 -4.65
CA TRP A 416 -16.48 29.68 -3.35
C TRP A 416 -15.08 29.43 -2.80
N GLY A 417 -14.80 29.91 -1.59
CA GLY A 417 -13.49 29.91 -0.94
C GLY A 417 -12.89 28.52 -0.72
N TYR A 418 -12.54 27.83 -1.80
CA TYR A 418 -11.74 26.62 -1.75
C TYR A 418 -10.40 26.94 -1.07
N ALA A 419 -9.82 28.11 -1.34
CA ALA A 419 -8.58 28.59 -0.74
C ALA A 419 -8.63 28.86 0.78
N GLU A 420 -9.81 28.90 1.41
CA GLU A 420 -9.95 29.07 2.87
C GLU A 420 -10.23 27.74 3.61
N HIS A 421 -10.34 26.63 2.86
CA HIS A 421 -10.55 25.28 3.39
C HIS A 421 -9.33 24.34 3.21
N TRP A 422 -8.18 24.90 2.79
CA TRP A 422 -6.86 24.26 2.84
C TRP A 422 -5.99 24.95 3.86
#